data_AF-A0A951SUP1-F1
#
_entry.id   AF-A0A951SUP1-F1
#
_cell.length_a   1.000
_cell.length_b   1.000
_cell.length_c   1.000
_cell.angle_alpha   90.00
_cell.angle_beta   90.00
_cell.angle_gamma   90.00
#
_symmetry.space_group_name_H-M   'P 1'
#
loop_
_entity.id
_entity.type
_entity.pdbx_description
1 polymer ?
#
loop_
_entity_poly.entity_id
_entity_poly.type
_entity_poly.pdbx_seq_one_letter_code
_entity_poly.pdbx_strand_id
1 'polypeptide(L)'
;MKTINSLLALSVILTLLVYVGCSNDPISPTPEKNQISGKITFVDTNFVLSGGSYIVAAFASWPPTGGPNAYDTLSISTSKTIYDYTLKGVSTGDYVVAVGFRKLGSYQTPIMSVYGCDTASLQSSNCAMNPPLRATIGSNGESSSGIDMISWADTTNKIF
;
A
#
# COMPACT_ATOMS: atom_id res chain seq x y z
N MET A 1 24.11 -14.04 -77.81
CA MET A 1 24.50 -13.25 -76.62
C MET A 1 23.25 -12.69 -75.96
N LYS A 2 23.25 -12.64 -74.62
CA LYS A 2 22.20 -12.14 -73.69
C LYS A 2 21.11 -13.15 -73.34
N THR A 3 21.13 -13.62 -72.09
CA THR A 3 20.16 -13.29 -71.01
C THR A 3 20.12 -14.41 -69.98
N ILE A 4 21.16 -14.55 -69.15
CA ILE A 4 21.10 -15.31 -67.90
C ILE A 4 22.01 -14.56 -66.94
N ASN A 5 21.44 -13.81 -65.99
CA ASN A 5 22.13 -13.24 -64.80
C ASN A 5 21.19 -12.39 -63.92
N SER A 6 19.91 -12.21 -64.27
CA SER A 6 19.01 -11.29 -63.55
C SER A 6 18.02 -11.95 -62.58
N LEU A 7 18.06 -13.28 -62.37
CA LEU A 7 17.12 -13.98 -61.46
C LEU A 7 17.69 -14.30 -60.07
N LEU A 8 19.01 -14.26 -59.87
CA LEU A 8 19.63 -14.61 -58.58
C LEU A 8 19.68 -13.45 -57.57
N ALA A 9 19.58 -12.20 -58.03
CA ALA A 9 19.64 -11.03 -57.15
C ALA A 9 18.31 -10.76 -56.41
N LEU A 10 17.19 -11.30 -56.87
CA LEU A 10 15.86 -11.05 -56.26
C LEU A 10 15.52 -12.02 -55.12
N SER A 11 16.19 -13.17 -55.05
CA SER A 11 15.92 -14.19 -54.02
C SER A 11 16.62 -13.94 -52.68
N VAL A 12 17.65 -13.08 -52.64
CA VAL A 12 18.46 -12.84 -51.43
C VAL A 12 17.95 -11.64 -50.62
N ILE A 13 17.17 -10.73 -51.24
CA ILE A 13 16.64 -9.54 -50.56
C ILE A 13 15.33 -9.83 -49.81
N LEU A 14 14.60 -10.89 -50.17
CA LEU A 14 13.31 -11.21 -49.54
C LEU A 14 13.44 -11.97 -48.21
N THR A 15 14.57 -12.64 -47.95
CA THR A 15 14.80 -13.39 -46.70
C THR A 15 15.41 -12.55 -45.58
N LEU A 16 15.80 -11.29 -45.86
CA LEU A 16 16.39 -10.39 -44.85
C LEU A 16 15.37 -9.54 -44.07
N LEU A 17 14.07 -9.65 -44.39
CA LEU A 17 13.00 -8.82 -43.79
C LEU A 17 12.23 -9.49 -42.65
N VAL A 18 12.61 -10.70 -42.22
CA VAL A 18 11.88 -11.43 -41.16
C VAL A 18 12.48 -11.22 -39.75
N TYR A 19 13.47 -10.34 -39.60
CA TYR A 19 14.18 -10.11 -38.33
C TYR A 19 13.90 -8.77 -37.65
N VAL A 20 12.86 -8.03 -38.06
CA VAL A 20 12.47 -6.78 -37.40
C VAL A 20 11.04 -6.88 -36.92
N GLY A 21 10.85 -7.01 -35.60
CA GLY A 21 9.51 -6.87 -35.02
C GLY A 21 9.23 -7.54 -33.68
N CYS A 22 10.22 -7.99 -32.89
CA CYS A 22 10.00 -8.11 -31.45
C CYS A 22 10.43 -6.77 -30.83
N SER A 23 9.56 -5.77 -30.92
CA SER A 23 9.66 -4.61 -30.04
C SER A 23 9.53 -5.16 -28.62
N ASN A 24 10.63 -5.13 -27.87
CA ASN A 24 10.58 -5.28 -26.42
C ASN A 24 9.93 -4.01 -25.87
N ASP A 25 8.62 -3.89 -26.09
CA ASP A 25 7.84 -2.90 -25.37
C ASP A 25 8.05 -3.22 -23.89
N PRO A 26 8.43 -2.24 -23.06
CA PRO A 26 8.49 -2.47 -21.63
C PRO A 26 7.09 -2.90 -21.21
N ILE A 27 6.98 -4.15 -20.75
CA ILE A 27 5.75 -4.70 -20.20
C ILE A 27 5.46 -3.81 -18.98
N SER A 28 4.58 -2.83 -19.15
CA SER A 28 4.12 -2.02 -18.03
C SER A 28 3.48 -3.01 -17.05
N PRO A 29 3.98 -3.15 -15.82
CA PRO A 29 3.39 -4.10 -14.89
C PRO A 29 1.91 -3.77 -14.76
N THR A 30 1.05 -4.78 -14.93
CA THR A 30 -0.38 -4.63 -14.69
C THR A 30 -0.56 -4.00 -13.30
N PRO A 31 -1.30 -2.89 -13.17
CA PRO A 31 -1.49 -2.25 -11.87
C PRO A 31 -2.00 -3.28 -10.86
N GLU A 32 -1.30 -3.44 -9.75
CA GLU A 32 -1.74 -4.36 -8.69
C GLU A 32 -3.09 -3.87 -8.16
N LYS A 33 -4.11 -4.73 -8.27
CA LYS A 33 -5.48 -4.46 -7.83
C LYS A 33 -5.66 -4.76 -6.35
N ASN A 34 -6.72 -4.20 -5.76
CA ASN A 34 -7.16 -4.51 -4.40
C ASN A 34 -6.11 -4.20 -3.32
N GLN A 35 -5.47 -3.04 -3.44
CA GLN A 35 -4.45 -2.60 -2.47
C GLN A 35 -4.76 -1.23 -1.89
N ILE A 36 -4.35 -1.04 -0.62
CA ILE A 36 -4.27 0.27 0.01
C ILE A 36 -2.80 0.54 0.36
N SER A 37 -2.22 1.64 -0.11
CA SER A 37 -0.82 1.98 0.16
C SER A 37 -0.61 3.43 0.57
N GLY A 38 0.46 3.67 1.32
CA GLY A 38 0.86 4.99 1.77
C GLY A 38 2.10 4.95 2.64
N LYS A 39 2.33 6.07 3.33
CA LYS A 39 3.44 6.27 4.25
C LYS A 39 2.94 6.56 5.66
N ILE A 40 3.57 5.91 6.64
CA ILE A 40 3.39 6.21 8.05
C ILE A 40 4.60 7.02 8.51
N THR A 41 4.35 8.20 9.07
CA THR A 41 5.39 9.05 9.67
C THR A 41 5.19 9.07 11.18
N PHE A 42 6.10 8.42 11.89
CA PHE A 42 6.15 8.45 13.34
C PHE A 42 6.73 9.77 13.84
N VAL A 43 6.12 10.35 14.88
CA VAL A 43 6.56 11.65 15.42
C VAL A 43 7.89 11.58 16.18
N ASP A 44 8.29 10.39 16.62
CA ASP A 44 9.58 10.10 17.25
C ASP A 44 10.01 8.64 17.02
N THR A 45 11.06 8.18 17.71
CA THR A 45 11.61 6.83 17.61
C THR A 45 11.49 6.00 18.90
N ASN A 46 10.64 6.41 19.85
CA ASN A 46 10.39 5.73 21.13
C ASN A 46 9.48 4.50 20.96
N PHE A 47 9.82 3.63 20.02
CA PHE A 47 9.03 2.46 19.69
C PHE A 47 8.99 1.43 20.82
N VAL A 48 7.85 0.75 20.95
CA VAL A 48 7.67 -0.47 21.73
C VAL A 48 8.28 -1.64 20.98
N LEU A 49 9.53 -1.99 21.31
CA LEU A 49 10.30 -3.00 20.59
C LEU A 49 10.14 -4.44 21.09
N SER A 50 9.38 -4.65 22.16
CA SER A 50 9.22 -5.98 22.76
C SER A 50 7.76 -6.31 23.05
N GLY A 51 7.45 -7.61 23.05
CA GLY A 51 6.13 -8.11 23.46
C GLY A 51 5.01 -7.88 22.44
N GLY A 52 5.29 -7.48 21.20
CA GLY A 52 4.27 -7.24 20.19
C GLY A 52 4.85 -6.80 18.84
N SER A 53 3.97 -6.31 17.97
CA SER A 53 4.34 -5.79 16.65
C SER A 53 3.44 -4.63 16.26
N TYR A 54 4.01 -3.68 15.52
CA TYR A 54 3.23 -2.64 14.89
C TYR A 54 2.49 -3.23 13.69
N ILE A 55 1.23 -2.87 13.57
CA ILE A 55 0.38 -3.28 12.46
C ILE A 55 -0.27 -2.06 11.84
N VAL A 56 -0.46 -2.13 10.54
CA VAL A 56 -1.37 -1.25 9.81
C VAL A 56 -2.56 -2.09 9.37
N ALA A 57 -3.77 -1.56 9.49
CA ALA A 57 -4.98 -2.34 9.29
C ALA A 57 -6.11 -1.52 8.66
N ALA A 58 -6.91 -2.16 7.80
CA ALA A 58 -8.09 -1.58 7.16
C ALA A 58 -9.38 -2.11 7.81
N PHE A 59 -10.19 -1.21 8.36
CA PHE A 59 -11.45 -1.53 9.03
C PHE A 59 -12.65 -1.02 8.22
N ALA A 60 -13.61 -1.91 7.96
CA ALA A 60 -14.86 -1.58 7.25
C ALA A 60 -15.87 -0.84 8.17
N SER A 61 -15.82 -1.11 9.47
CA SER A 61 -16.61 -0.45 10.51
C SER A 61 -15.70 0.36 11.44
N TRP A 62 -16.18 1.52 11.89
CA TRP A 62 -15.44 2.39 12.80
C TRP A 62 -16.36 2.99 13.88
N PRO A 63 -15.97 2.99 15.17
CA PRO A 63 -14.78 2.35 15.74
C PRO A 63 -14.73 0.83 15.49
N PRO A 64 -13.55 0.19 15.61
CA PRO A 64 -13.42 -1.23 15.35
C PRO A 64 -14.31 -2.06 16.28
N THR A 65 -15.25 -2.80 15.70
CA THR A 65 -16.14 -3.74 16.41
C THR A 65 -15.76 -5.20 16.16
N GLY A 66 -14.80 -5.45 15.27
CA GLY A 66 -14.31 -6.76 14.89
C GLY A 66 -12.92 -6.68 14.26
N GLY A 67 -12.46 -7.80 13.71
CA GLY A 67 -11.16 -7.86 13.03
C GLY A 67 -11.12 -6.99 11.76
N PRO A 68 -9.93 -6.56 11.33
CA PRO A 68 -9.78 -5.80 10.09
C PRO A 68 -10.03 -6.68 8.87
N ASN A 69 -10.41 -6.05 7.75
CA ASN A 69 -10.53 -6.73 6.44
C ASN A 69 -9.15 -7.17 5.93
N ALA A 70 -8.13 -6.33 6.14
CA ALA A 70 -6.74 -6.61 5.80
C ALA A 70 -5.82 -5.95 6.82
N TYR A 71 -4.66 -6.54 7.07
CA TYR A 71 -3.61 -5.94 7.89
C TYR A 71 -2.24 -6.37 7.40
N ASP A 72 -1.23 -5.60 7.75
CA ASP A 72 0.18 -5.93 7.56
C ASP A 72 0.99 -5.55 8.81
N THR A 73 2.17 -6.15 8.96
CA THR A 73 3.08 -5.92 10.09
C THR A 73 4.22 -5.01 9.66
N LEU A 74 4.42 -3.92 10.40
CA LEU A 74 5.51 -2.99 10.14
C LEU A 74 6.81 -3.49 10.77
N SER A 75 7.88 -3.54 9.97
CA SER A 75 9.23 -3.88 10.45
C SER A 75 9.94 -2.63 10.96
N ILE A 76 9.72 -2.33 12.25
CA ILE A 76 10.20 -1.12 12.90
C ILE A 76 11.70 -1.16 13.21
N SER A 77 12.36 -0.01 13.03
CA SER A 77 13.76 0.27 13.41
C SER A 77 13.85 1.60 14.15
N THR A 78 14.70 1.69 15.17
CA THR A 78 14.92 2.95 15.92
C THR A 78 15.66 4.03 15.13
N SER A 79 16.17 3.71 13.94
CA SER A 79 16.89 4.63 13.06
C SER A 79 16.01 5.35 12.03
N LYS A 80 14.70 5.06 11.97
CA LYS A 80 13.79 5.61 10.97
C LYS A 80 12.43 5.95 11.57
N THR A 81 11.84 7.03 11.08
CA THR A 81 10.49 7.47 11.44
C THR A 81 9.48 7.30 10.31
N ILE A 82 9.92 7.06 9.07
CA ILE A 82 9.03 6.94 7.90
C ILE A 82 9.03 5.50 7.40
N TYR A 83 7.83 4.95 7.22
CA TYR A 83 7.61 3.58 6.77
C TYR A 83 6.57 3.54 5.66
N ASP A 84 6.94 2.96 4.52
CA ASP A 84 5.99 2.58 3.48
C ASP A 84 5.17 1.37 3.93
N TYR A 85 3.91 1.32 3.51
CA TYR A 85 3.06 0.15 3.73
C TYR A 85 2.17 -0.14 2.52
N THR A 86 1.79 -1.41 2.39
CA THR A 86 0.80 -1.88 1.41
C THR A 86 -0.07 -2.97 2.01
N LEU A 87 -1.35 -2.69 2.18
CA LEU A 87 -2.36 -3.69 2.48
C LEU A 87 -2.79 -4.36 1.18
N LYS A 88 -2.64 -5.68 1.08
CA LYS A 88 -2.99 -6.46 -0.12
C LYS A 88 -4.29 -7.24 0.08
N GLY A 89 -4.98 -7.51 -1.02
CA GLY A 89 -6.19 -8.35 -1.00
C GLY A 89 -7.39 -7.69 -0.32
N VAL A 90 -7.42 -6.36 -0.29
CA VAL A 90 -8.52 -5.60 0.31
C VAL A 90 -9.75 -5.71 -0.58
N SER A 91 -10.90 -6.07 -0.01
CA SER A 91 -12.14 -6.16 -0.79
C SER A 91 -12.60 -4.78 -1.27
N THR A 92 -13.50 -4.72 -2.26
CA THR A 92 -14.16 -3.46 -2.64
C THR A 92 -14.90 -2.85 -1.46
N GLY A 93 -14.74 -1.54 -1.26
CA GLY A 93 -15.42 -0.80 -0.19
C GLY A 93 -14.59 0.37 0.34
N ASP A 94 -15.11 0.99 1.40
CA ASP A 94 -14.48 2.12 2.09
C ASP A 94 -13.95 1.70 3.45
N TYR A 95 -12.70 2.04 3.75
CA TYR A 95 -11.99 1.55 4.92
C TYR A 95 -11.37 2.69 5.71
N VAL A 96 -11.48 2.61 7.04
CA VAL A 96 -10.61 3.40 7.93
C VAL A 96 -9.31 2.65 8.05
N VAL A 97 -8.21 3.29 7.67
CA VAL A 97 -6.86 2.74 7.83
C VAL A 97 -6.29 3.24 9.13
N ALA A 98 -5.78 2.34 9.96
CA ALA A 98 -5.28 2.65 11.29
C ALA A 98 -3.94 1.99 11.56
N VAL A 99 -3.13 2.64 12.39
CA VAL A 99 -1.87 2.08 12.90
C VAL A 99 -2.07 1.66 14.36
N GLY A 100 -1.62 0.44 14.66
CA GLY A 100 -1.88 -0.28 15.88
C GLY A 100 -0.63 -0.96 16.46
N PHE A 101 -0.50 -1.11 17.77
CA PHE A 101 0.50 -2.01 18.37
C PHE A 101 -0.20 -3.26 18.90
N ARG A 102 0.02 -4.41 18.27
CA ARG A 102 -0.58 -5.68 18.70
C ARG A 102 0.37 -6.41 19.63
N LYS A 103 -0.01 -6.52 20.90
CA LYS A 103 0.73 -7.33 21.88
C LYS A 103 0.63 -8.82 21.55
N LEU A 104 1.72 -9.57 21.70
CA LEU A 104 1.74 -11.02 21.53
C LEU A 104 0.75 -11.68 22.49
N GLY A 105 -0.08 -12.58 21.96
CA GLY A 105 -1.13 -13.27 22.73
C GLY A 105 -2.33 -12.40 23.11
N SER A 106 -2.41 -11.16 22.62
CA SER A 106 -3.55 -10.27 22.82
C SER A 106 -4.34 -10.06 21.53
N TYR A 107 -5.66 -9.94 21.66
CA TYR A 107 -6.54 -9.47 20.59
C TYR A 107 -6.72 -7.96 20.59
N GLN A 108 -6.27 -7.29 21.66
CA GLN A 108 -6.33 -5.83 21.75
C GLN A 108 -5.13 -5.21 21.06
N THR A 109 -5.43 -4.24 20.20
CA THR A 109 -4.46 -3.42 19.49
C THR A 109 -4.76 -1.96 19.81
N PRO A 110 -4.05 -1.35 20.77
CA PRO A 110 -4.03 0.10 20.91
C PRO A 110 -3.84 0.78 19.56
N ILE A 111 -4.79 1.64 19.19
CA ILE A 111 -4.73 2.40 17.94
C ILE A 111 -4.01 3.71 18.23
N MET A 112 -2.93 4.02 17.51
CA MET A 112 -2.16 5.25 17.73
C MET A 112 -2.44 6.33 16.66
N SER A 113 -3.04 5.95 15.53
CA SER A 113 -3.53 6.90 14.54
C SER A 113 -4.52 6.28 13.57
N VAL A 114 -5.24 7.13 12.85
CA VAL A 114 -6.03 6.77 11.67
C VAL A 114 -5.68 7.68 10.49
N TYR A 115 -5.94 7.23 9.29
CA TYR A 115 -5.80 8.08 8.11
C TYR A 115 -6.62 9.37 8.26
N GLY A 116 -5.95 10.51 8.08
CA GLY A 116 -6.53 11.84 8.28
C GLY A 116 -6.62 12.33 9.73
N CYS A 117 -6.13 11.58 10.72
CA CYS A 117 -6.17 12.01 12.13
C CYS A 117 -5.09 11.30 12.99
N ASP A 118 -4.23 12.08 13.63
CA ASP A 118 -3.34 11.58 14.70
C ASP A 118 -3.93 11.87 16.09
N THR A 119 -3.33 11.31 17.14
CA THR A 119 -3.84 11.51 18.51
C THR A 119 -3.43 12.85 19.14
N ALA A 120 -2.49 13.60 18.54
CA ALA A 120 -2.26 15.00 18.90
C ALA A 120 -3.46 15.85 18.50
N SER A 121 -4.00 15.58 17.31
CA SER A 121 -5.21 16.20 16.76
C SER A 121 -6.47 15.79 17.51
N LEU A 122 -6.45 14.69 18.28
CA LEU A 122 -7.59 14.28 19.12
C LEU A 122 -7.78 15.14 20.37
N GLN A 123 -6.72 15.81 20.85
CA GLN A 123 -6.84 16.73 21.97
C GLN A 123 -7.58 18.04 21.58
N SER A 124 -7.65 18.34 20.28
CA SER A 124 -8.22 19.57 19.73
C SER A 124 -9.35 19.35 18.71
N SER A 125 -9.58 18.12 18.25
CA SER A 125 -10.62 17.77 17.28
C SER A 125 -11.10 16.32 17.44
N ASN A 126 -12.30 15.99 16.98
CA ASN A 126 -12.82 14.62 17.03
C ASN A 126 -12.61 13.89 15.68
N CYS A 127 -11.51 14.17 14.98
CA CYS A 127 -11.30 13.73 13.59
C CYS A 127 -11.30 12.20 13.42
N ALA A 128 -10.92 11.44 14.44
CA ALA A 128 -10.99 9.98 14.37
C ALA A 128 -12.42 9.46 14.46
N MET A 129 -13.39 10.25 14.93
CA MET A 129 -14.76 9.78 15.19
C MET A 129 -15.83 10.47 14.34
N ASN A 130 -15.56 11.63 13.72
CA ASN A 130 -16.61 12.40 13.04
C ASN A 130 -16.19 13.14 11.75
N PRO A 131 -16.30 12.46 10.60
CA PRO A 131 -15.88 11.08 10.39
C PRO A 131 -14.39 11.02 10.05
N PRO A 132 -13.70 9.90 10.33
CA PRO A 132 -12.34 9.70 9.84
C PRO A 132 -12.30 9.66 8.31
N LEU A 133 -11.16 10.04 7.73
CA LEU A 133 -10.94 9.87 6.30
C LEU A 133 -10.87 8.37 5.96
N ARG A 134 -11.30 8.03 4.75
CA ARG A 134 -11.40 6.65 4.29
C ARG A 134 -10.61 6.43 3.01
N ALA A 135 -10.01 5.26 2.92
CA ALA A 135 -9.43 4.73 1.68
C ALA A 135 -10.49 3.88 0.97
N THR A 136 -10.65 4.10 -0.33
CA THR A 136 -11.66 3.41 -1.14
C THR A 136 -10.99 2.43 -2.11
N ILE A 137 -11.41 1.17 -2.06
CA ILE A 137 -11.16 0.20 -3.13
C ILE A 137 -12.34 0.26 -4.08
N GLY A 138 -12.07 0.60 -5.34
CA GLY A 138 -13.11 0.76 -6.36
C GLY A 138 -13.85 -0.53 -6.69
N SER A 139 -14.98 -0.40 -7.39
CA SER A 139 -15.87 -1.51 -7.72
C SER A 139 -15.25 -2.56 -8.64
N ASN A 140 -14.18 -2.23 -9.37
CA ASN A 140 -13.45 -3.17 -10.24
C ASN A 140 -12.07 -3.53 -9.67
N GLY A 141 -11.86 -3.27 -8.38
CA GLY A 141 -10.62 -3.52 -7.65
C GLY A 141 -9.55 -2.46 -7.85
N GLU A 142 -9.94 -1.23 -8.19
CA GLU A 142 -9.03 -0.09 -8.24
C GLU A 142 -8.40 0.14 -6.86
N SER A 143 -7.07 0.13 -6.82
CA SER A 143 -6.30 0.32 -5.59
C SER A 143 -6.31 1.79 -5.13
N SER A 144 -6.16 2.00 -3.82
CA SER A 144 -6.07 3.30 -3.18
C SER A 144 -4.62 3.56 -2.78
N SER A 145 -4.05 4.71 -3.17
CA SER A 145 -2.68 5.10 -2.84
C SER A 145 -2.62 6.51 -2.27
N GLY A 146 -1.50 6.87 -1.64
CA GLY A 146 -1.34 8.16 -0.96
C GLY A 146 -2.10 8.26 0.36
N ILE A 147 -2.35 7.11 0.99
CA ILE A 147 -3.03 7.02 2.29
C ILE A 147 -2.00 7.24 3.39
N ASP A 148 -1.44 8.44 3.42
CA ASP A 148 -0.36 8.84 4.31
C ASP A 148 -0.90 9.30 5.66
N MET A 149 -0.19 8.99 6.75
CA MET A 149 -0.62 9.38 8.10
C MET A 149 0.54 9.59 9.08
N ILE A 150 0.29 10.42 10.09
CA ILE A 150 1.17 10.63 11.23
C ILE A 150 0.75 9.69 12.36
N SER A 151 1.71 9.10 13.09
CA SER A 151 1.44 8.20 14.23
C SER A 151 2.39 8.46 15.39
N TRP A 152 1.94 8.13 16.60
CA TRP A 152 2.85 8.01 17.73
C TRP A 152 3.62 6.71 17.67
N ALA A 153 4.88 6.76 18.09
CA ALA A 153 5.73 5.59 18.18
C ALA A 153 5.40 4.77 19.42
N ASP A 154 4.91 5.35 20.52
CA ASP A 154 4.51 4.62 21.72
C ASP A 154 2.98 4.55 21.88
N THR A 155 2.53 3.83 22.91
CA THR A 155 1.10 3.67 23.23
C THR A 155 0.57 4.69 24.23
N THR A 156 1.33 5.72 24.60
CA THR A 156 0.93 6.71 25.61
C THR A 156 -0.16 7.65 25.07
N ASN A 157 -0.07 7.97 23.78
CA ASN A 157 -1.04 8.78 23.06
C ASN A 157 -1.88 7.92 22.12
N LYS A 158 -2.60 6.93 22.65
CA LYS A 158 -3.50 6.07 21.87
C LYS A 158 -4.93 6.63 21.80
N ILE A 159 -5.63 6.34 20.70
CA ILE A 159 -7.06 6.64 20.51
C ILE A 159 -7.93 5.73 21.40
N PHE A 160 -7.58 4.44 21.47
CA PHE A 160 -8.26 3.39 22.23
C PHE A 160 -7.22 2.49 22.92
#